data_AF-A0A925FT52-F1
#
_entry.id   AF-A0A925FT52-F1
#
_cell.length_a   1.000
_cell.length_b   1.000
_cell.length_c   1.000
_cell.angle_alpha   90.00
_cell.angle_beta   90.00
_cell.angle_gamma   90.00
#
_symmetry.space_group_name_H-M   'P 1'
#
loop_
_entity.id
_entity.type
_entity.pdbx_description
1 polymer ?
#
loop_
_entity_poly.entity_id
_entity_poly.type
_entity_poly.pdbx_seq_one_letter_code
_entity_poly.pdbx_strand_id
1 'polypeptide(L)'
;YSTMLDSVKKWPASVKAIKSFKDILPDSARLNVLERSVSQVNSIKPTLELNAAEYAQKRKELRLHLIEWHRKFTMSIACLVLFLIGAPLGSIIRKGGIGTPLIIAVVFFIIFFLLNNFGERFVKEDVLQPFGGMWLATAILVPIGGFLIYKAMRDSTLFNQESYFRNFRKIKAFITRKPTKDVNQ
;
A
#
# COMPACT_ATOMS: atom_id res chain seq x y z
N TYR A 1 -26.92 -46.87 -63.40
CA TYR A 1 -27.24 -45.76 -62.48
C TYR A 1 -27.87 -46.20 -61.15
N SER A 2 -28.20 -47.49 -60.94
CA SER A 2 -28.81 -47.96 -59.69
C SER A 2 -27.83 -48.46 -58.63
N THR A 3 -26.58 -48.80 -58.98
CA THR A 3 -25.61 -49.45 -58.07
C THR A 3 -24.76 -48.48 -57.24
N MET A 4 -24.75 -47.18 -57.55
CA MET A 4 -23.99 -46.18 -56.78
C MET A 4 -24.80 -45.58 -55.61
N LEU A 5 -26.13 -45.71 -55.62
CA LEU A 5 -27.00 -45.15 -54.59
C LEU A 5 -27.09 -46.05 -53.34
N ASP A 6 -26.73 -47.33 -53.46
CA ASP A 6 -26.75 -48.28 -52.33
C ASP A 6 -25.49 -48.20 -51.45
N SER A 7 -24.40 -47.62 -51.95
CA SER A 7 -23.13 -47.46 -51.20
C SER A 7 -23.17 -46.29 -50.19
N VAL A 8 -24.10 -45.34 -50.37
CA VAL A 8 -24.24 -44.16 -49.51
C VAL A 8 -25.01 -44.46 -48.21
N LYS A 9 -25.65 -45.63 -48.10
CA LYS A 9 -26.58 -45.96 -47.01
C LYS A 9 -26.05 -46.99 -46.01
N LYS A 10 -24.77 -46.92 -45.66
CA LYS A 10 -24.23 -47.60 -44.46
C LYS A 10 -23.22 -46.71 -43.74
N TRP A 11 -23.70 -45.57 -43.26
CA TRP A 11 -23.07 -44.97 -42.09
C TRP A 11 -23.53 -45.79 -40.87
N PRO A 12 -22.63 -46.36 -40.04
CA PRO A 12 -23.06 -47.04 -38.82
C PRO A 12 -23.77 -46.00 -37.94
N ALA A 13 -25.08 -46.18 -37.81
CA ALA A 13 -25.89 -45.44 -36.88
C ALA A 13 -25.43 -45.78 -35.46
N SER A 14 -25.21 -44.73 -34.67
CA SER A 14 -24.76 -44.74 -33.28
C SER A 14 -23.25 -44.86 -33.08
N VAL A 15 -22.57 -43.71 -33.17
CA VAL A 15 -21.37 -43.48 -32.36
C VAL A 15 -21.85 -43.52 -30.90
N LYS A 16 -21.66 -44.66 -30.23
CA LYS A 16 -22.02 -44.88 -28.83
C LYS A 16 -21.57 -43.65 -28.04
N ALA A 17 -22.48 -42.99 -27.31
CA ALA A 17 -22.13 -41.81 -26.51
C ALA A 17 -20.97 -42.17 -25.58
N ILE A 18 -19.78 -41.68 -25.92
CA ILE A 18 -18.52 -42.04 -25.29
C ILE A 18 -18.50 -41.35 -23.94
N LYS A 19 -18.83 -42.07 -22.87
CA LYS A 19 -18.89 -41.52 -21.52
C LYS A 19 -17.52 -41.47 -20.83
N SER A 20 -16.54 -42.23 -21.32
CA SER A 20 -15.21 -42.29 -20.72
C SER A 20 -14.10 -42.50 -21.74
N PHE A 21 -12.97 -41.81 -21.54
CA PHE A 21 -11.72 -41.94 -22.30
C PHE A 21 -11.23 -43.40 -22.38
N LYS A 22 -11.70 -44.26 -21.47
CA LYS A 22 -11.38 -45.67 -21.40
C LYS A 22 -11.92 -46.53 -22.55
N ASP A 23 -12.97 -46.10 -23.25
CA ASP A 23 -13.61 -46.92 -24.29
C ASP A 23 -13.09 -46.63 -25.71
N ILE A 24 -12.19 -45.64 -25.84
CA ILE A 24 -11.73 -45.09 -27.14
C ILE A 24 -10.41 -45.73 -27.60
N LEU A 25 -9.63 -46.30 -26.69
CA LEU A 25 -8.24 -46.73 -26.95
C LEU A 25 -8.07 -48.24 -26.75
N PRO A 26 -7.44 -48.96 -27.72
CA PRO A 26 -7.05 -50.36 -27.55
C PRO A 26 -5.96 -50.50 -26.48
N ASP A 27 -5.97 -51.61 -25.73
CA ASP A 27 -5.14 -51.80 -24.53
C ASP A 27 -3.63 -51.65 -24.75
N SER A 28 -3.15 -51.98 -25.96
CA SER A 28 -1.75 -51.81 -26.37
C SER A 28 -1.32 -50.35 -26.56
N ALA A 29 -2.23 -49.44 -26.94
CA ALA A 29 -1.91 -48.03 -27.19
C ALA A 29 -2.02 -47.16 -25.93
N ARG A 30 -2.65 -47.66 -24.86
CA ARG A 30 -2.97 -46.90 -23.65
C ARG A 30 -1.73 -46.44 -22.89
N LEU A 31 -0.75 -47.34 -22.73
CA LEU A 31 0.49 -47.03 -22.01
C LEU A 31 1.27 -45.91 -22.71
N ASN A 32 1.41 -46.01 -24.04
CA ASN A 32 2.10 -45.00 -24.84
C ASN A 32 1.39 -43.63 -24.81
N VAL A 33 0.07 -43.61 -24.88
CA VAL A 33 -0.70 -42.36 -24.80
C VAL A 33 -0.60 -41.75 -23.40
N LEU A 34 -0.71 -42.56 -22.35
CA LEU A 34 -0.59 -42.11 -20.96
C LEU A 34 0.80 -41.53 -20.66
N GLU A 35 1.86 -42.22 -21.08
CA GLU A 35 3.24 -41.77 -20.88
C GLU A 35 3.52 -40.46 -21.64
N ARG A 36 3.02 -40.34 -22.87
CA ARG A 36 3.08 -39.08 -23.64
C ARG A 36 2.31 -37.96 -22.95
N SER A 37 1.11 -38.22 -22.45
CA SER A 37 0.32 -37.23 -21.72
C SER A 37 1.03 -36.78 -20.44
N VAL A 38 1.59 -37.72 -19.66
CA VAL A 38 2.32 -37.42 -18.43
C VAL A 38 3.60 -36.63 -18.74
N SER A 39 4.36 -37.03 -19.77
CA SER A 39 5.55 -36.31 -20.23
C SER A 39 5.22 -34.88 -20.66
N GLN A 40 4.12 -34.69 -21.39
CA GLN A 40 3.65 -33.35 -21.80
C GLN A 40 3.16 -32.50 -20.63
N VAL A 41 2.47 -33.09 -19.65
CA VAL A 41 2.07 -32.35 -18.44
C VAL A 41 3.30 -31.95 -17.63
N ASN A 42 4.29 -32.84 -17.51
CA ASN A 42 5.54 -32.58 -16.78
C ASN A 42 6.44 -31.57 -17.49
N SER A 43 6.35 -31.42 -18.81
CA SER A 43 7.07 -30.38 -19.57
C SER A 43 6.38 -29.01 -19.51
N ILE A 44 5.04 -28.99 -19.49
CA ILE A 44 4.25 -27.75 -19.42
C ILE A 44 4.22 -27.15 -18.01
N LYS A 45 4.11 -27.99 -16.97
CA LYS A 45 4.05 -27.55 -15.57
C LYS A 45 5.15 -26.55 -15.18
N PRO A 46 6.46 -26.82 -15.39
CA PRO A 46 7.51 -25.87 -15.03
C PRO A 46 7.44 -24.59 -15.86
N THR A 47 7.04 -24.68 -17.13
CA THR A 47 6.88 -23.49 -18.00
C THR A 47 5.76 -22.59 -17.47
N LEU A 48 4.67 -23.17 -16.99
CA LEU A 48 3.55 -22.43 -16.42
C LEU A 48 3.92 -21.79 -15.08
N GLU A 49 4.66 -22.51 -14.22
CA GLU A 49 5.17 -22.00 -12.95
C GLU A 49 6.15 -20.84 -13.15
N LEU A 50 7.05 -20.95 -14.13
CA LEU A 50 7.96 -19.86 -14.51
C LEU A 50 7.20 -18.64 -15.03
N ASN A 51 6.26 -18.82 -15.96
CA ASN A 51 5.44 -17.73 -16.46
C ASN A 51 4.65 -17.05 -15.33
N ALA A 52 4.04 -17.83 -14.43
CA ALA A 52 3.32 -17.30 -13.27
C ALA A 52 4.23 -16.47 -12.34
N ALA A 53 5.46 -16.95 -12.11
CA ALA A 53 6.46 -16.21 -11.35
C ALA A 53 6.87 -14.90 -12.05
N GLU A 54 7.10 -14.93 -13.37
CA GLU A 54 7.41 -13.73 -14.16
C GLU A 54 6.28 -12.69 -14.12
N TYR A 55 5.02 -13.13 -14.25
CA TYR A 55 3.87 -12.24 -14.12
C TYR A 55 3.79 -11.58 -12.74
N ALA A 56 4.09 -12.33 -11.68
CA ALA A 56 4.12 -11.79 -10.32
C ALA A 56 5.25 -10.75 -10.16
N GLN A 57 6.44 -11.00 -10.72
CA GLN A 57 7.54 -10.03 -10.70
C GLN A 57 7.20 -8.76 -11.49
N LYS A 58 6.70 -8.87 -12.72
CA LYS A 58 6.26 -7.71 -13.52
C LYS A 58 5.21 -6.88 -12.81
N ARG A 59 4.22 -7.51 -12.15
CA ARG A 59 3.23 -6.77 -11.33
C ARG A 59 3.88 -5.97 -10.21
N LYS A 60 4.86 -6.56 -9.51
CA LYS A 60 5.58 -5.89 -8.42
C LYS A 60 6.40 -4.72 -8.94
N GLU A 61 7.09 -4.88 -10.06
CA GLU A 61 7.86 -3.80 -10.71
C GLU A 61 6.96 -2.63 -11.14
N LEU A 62 5.82 -2.93 -11.79
CA LEU A 62 4.84 -1.91 -12.16
C LEU A 62 4.33 -1.14 -10.93
N ARG A 63 4.08 -1.85 -9.82
CA ARG A 63 3.65 -1.22 -8.57
C ARG A 63 4.73 -0.28 -8.01
N LEU A 64 5.98 -0.73 -7.96
CA LEU A 64 7.12 0.08 -7.51
C LEU A 64 7.30 1.33 -8.38
N HIS A 65 7.13 1.19 -9.70
CA HIS A 65 7.21 2.32 -10.61
C HIS A 65 6.13 3.37 -10.34
N LEU A 66 4.89 2.93 -10.10
CA LEU A 66 3.78 3.81 -9.74
C LEU A 66 4.00 4.49 -8.39
N ILE A 67 4.55 3.78 -7.40
CA ILE A 67 4.92 4.36 -6.09
C ILE A 67 5.92 5.50 -6.27
N GLU A 68 6.99 5.24 -7.02
CA GLU A 68 8.06 6.22 -7.21
C GLU A 68 7.57 7.46 -7.96
N TRP A 69 6.66 7.29 -8.92
CA TRP A 69 5.99 8.41 -9.60
C TRP A 69 5.22 9.27 -8.60
N HIS A 70 4.33 8.68 -7.81
CA HIS A 70 3.53 9.41 -6.82
C HIS A 70 4.39 10.06 -5.74
N ARG A 71 5.48 9.41 -5.29
CA ARG A 71 6.41 9.93 -4.29
C ARG A 71 6.96 11.31 -4.65
N LYS A 72 7.32 11.51 -5.92
CA LYS A 72 7.88 12.78 -6.41
C LYS A 72 6.84 13.91 -6.36
N PHE A 73 5.58 13.60 -6.65
CA PHE A 73 4.48 14.56 -6.55
C PHE A 73 4.14 14.91 -5.10
N THR A 74 3.99 13.91 -4.23
CA THR A 74 3.59 14.14 -2.84
C THR A 74 4.65 14.92 -2.07
N MET A 75 5.94 14.69 -2.33
CA MET A 75 7.04 15.47 -1.75
C MET A 75 6.97 16.96 -2.14
N SER A 76 6.77 17.25 -3.42
CA SER A 76 6.65 18.64 -3.90
C SER A 76 5.44 19.35 -3.29
N ILE A 77 4.27 18.68 -3.23
CA ILE A 77 3.05 19.21 -2.61
C ILE A 77 3.26 19.44 -1.11
N ALA A 78 3.93 18.51 -0.43
CA ALA A 78 4.20 18.64 1.00
C ALA A 78 5.09 19.86 1.31
N CYS A 79 6.10 20.15 0.49
CA CYS A 79 6.90 21.37 0.62
C CYS A 79 6.03 22.63 0.54
N LEU A 80 5.06 22.68 -0.38
CA LEU A 80 4.14 23.81 -0.50
C LEU A 80 3.23 23.92 0.73
N VAL A 81 2.70 22.81 1.22
CA VAL A 81 1.85 22.78 2.43
C VAL A 81 2.64 23.23 3.66
N LEU A 82 3.86 22.73 3.85
CA LEU A 82 4.72 23.10 4.97
C LEU A 82 5.12 24.59 4.92
N PHE A 83 5.38 25.13 3.73
CA PHE A 83 5.63 26.56 3.53
C PHE A 83 4.41 27.40 3.93
N LEU A 84 3.22 27.01 3.47
CA LEU A 84 1.96 27.68 3.82
C LEU A 84 1.61 27.61 5.30
N ILE A 85 2.03 26.56 6.01
CA ILE A 85 1.88 26.46 7.47
C ILE A 85 2.95 27.31 8.19
N GLY A 86 4.18 27.31 7.67
CA GLY A 86 5.31 28.05 8.24
C GLY A 86 5.13 29.57 8.21
N ALA A 87 4.56 30.12 7.13
CA ALA A 87 4.34 31.55 6.97
C ALA A 87 3.42 32.18 8.06
N PRO A 88 2.20 31.68 8.33
CA PRO A 88 1.33 32.20 9.39
C PRO A 88 1.90 31.90 10.79
N LEU A 89 2.45 30.71 11.03
CA LEU A 89 3.04 30.40 12.34
C LEU A 89 4.25 31.30 12.64
N GLY A 90 5.06 31.63 11.63
CA GLY A 90 6.20 32.53 11.77
C GLY A 90 5.82 33.98 12.05
N SER A 91 4.76 34.49 11.44
CA SER A 91 4.30 35.87 11.70
C SER A 91 3.64 36.03 13.08
N ILE A 92 2.98 34.97 13.57
CA ILE A 92 2.26 34.98 14.86
C ILE A 92 3.19 34.76 16.05
N ILE A 93 4.20 33.88 15.93
CA ILE A 93 5.09 33.48 17.04
C ILE A 93 6.30 34.45 17.17
N ARG A 94 6.15 35.71 16.75
CA ARG A 94 7.21 36.74 16.79
C ARG A 94 7.71 37.12 18.20
N LYS A 95 7.11 36.60 19.29
CA LYS A 95 7.69 36.70 20.65
C LYS A 95 8.90 35.77 20.87
N GLY A 96 9.19 34.83 19.96
CA GLY A 96 10.41 34.01 19.94
C GLY A 96 11.41 34.47 18.86
N GLY A 97 12.69 34.11 19.01
CA GLY A 97 13.75 34.46 18.06
C GLY A 97 13.56 33.85 16.66
N ILE A 98 14.47 34.18 15.73
CA ILE A 98 14.41 33.76 14.31
C ILE A 98 14.28 32.22 14.15
N GLY A 99 14.75 31.43 15.11
CA GLY A 99 14.75 29.96 15.07
C GLY A 99 13.45 29.26 15.48
N THR A 100 12.57 29.87 16.27
CA THR A 100 11.32 29.20 16.72
C THR A 100 10.41 28.72 15.59
N PRO A 101 10.11 29.51 14.54
CA PRO A 101 9.33 29.01 13.42
C PRO A 101 10.04 27.94 12.61
N LEU A 102 11.37 28.00 12.52
CA LEU A 102 12.18 26.99 11.82
C LEU A 102 12.06 25.62 12.50
N ILE A 103 12.19 25.56 13.82
CA ILE A 103 12.08 24.30 14.58
C ILE A 103 10.70 23.68 14.38
N ILE A 104 9.64 24.48 14.46
CA ILE A 104 8.27 24.00 14.25
C ILE A 104 8.10 23.43 12.83
N ALA A 105 8.62 24.11 11.80
CA ALA A 105 8.60 23.60 10.43
C ALA A 105 9.34 22.26 10.29
N VAL A 106 10.51 22.10 10.92
CA VAL A 106 11.27 20.83 10.92
C VAL A 106 10.50 19.71 11.61
N VAL A 107 9.82 19.97 12.72
CA VAL A 107 9.00 18.97 13.40
C VAL A 107 7.88 18.47 12.49
N PHE A 108 7.15 19.37 11.82
CA PHE A 108 6.12 18.98 10.86
C PHE A 108 6.70 18.23 9.66
N PHE A 109 7.88 18.62 9.17
CA PHE A 109 8.58 17.92 8.10
C PHE A 109 8.95 16.48 8.49
N ILE A 110 9.45 16.26 9.71
CA ILE A 110 9.75 14.92 10.23
C ILE A 110 8.49 14.06 10.31
N ILE A 111 7.39 14.60 10.85
CA ILE A 111 6.10 13.87 10.93
C ILE A 111 5.64 13.46 9.54
N PHE A 112 5.67 14.39 8.58
CA PHE A 112 5.34 14.10 7.19
C PHE A 112 6.23 12.99 6.60
N PHE A 113 7.54 13.09 6.78
CA PHE A 113 8.49 12.11 6.27
C PHE A 113 8.27 10.72 6.89
N LEU A 114 7.97 10.65 8.19
CA LEU A 114 7.63 9.38 8.86
C LEU A 114 6.33 8.78 8.32
N LEU A 115 5.27 9.59 8.18
CA LEU A 115 4.02 9.13 7.60
C LEU A 115 4.19 8.66 6.15
N ASN A 116 5.00 9.35 5.35
CA ASN A 116 5.30 8.95 3.98
C ASN A 116 6.08 7.62 3.92
N ASN A 117 7.04 7.42 4.83
CA ASN A 117 7.74 6.13 4.95
C ASN A 117 6.79 5.00 5.40
N PHE A 118 5.87 5.26 6.33
CA PHE A 118 4.88 4.26 6.73
C PHE A 118 3.91 3.93 5.59
N GLY A 119 3.45 4.94 4.85
CA GLY A 119 2.65 4.77 3.65
C GLY A 119 3.36 3.88 2.62
N GLU A 120 4.65 4.15 2.35
CA GLU A 120 5.46 3.34 1.44
C GLU A 120 5.59 1.87 1.92
N ARG A 121 5.75 1.65 3.23
CA ARG A 121 5.78 0.30 3.81
C ARG A 121 4.45 -0.44 3.60
N PHE A 122 3.32 0.22 3.81
CA PHE A 122 2.01 -0.40 3.60
C PHE A 122 1.72 -0.75 2.14
N VAL A 123 2.26 -0.01 1.17
CA VAL A 123 2.15 -0.39 -0.26
C VAL A 123 3.09 -1.55 -0.61
N LYS A 124 4.28 -1.59 -0.01
CA LYS A 124 5.24 -2.70 -0.21
C LYS A 124 4.72 -4.02 0.37
N GLU A 125 3.99 -3.96 1.46
CA GLU A 125 3.33 -5.11 2.10
C GLU A 125 2.02 -5.53 1.42
N ASP A 126 1.65 -4.89 0.29
CA ASP A 126 0.41 -5.18 -0.46
C ASP A 126 -0.89 -4.91 0.32
N VAL A 127 -0.81 -4.17 1.44
CA VAL A 127 -1.97 -3.84 2.29
C VAL A 127 -2.78 -2.70 1.69
N LEU A 128 -2.12 -1.73 1.06
CA LEU A 128 -2.74 -0.56 0.45
C LEU A 128 -2.35 -0.40 -1.02
N GLN A 129 -3.28 0.10 -1.83
CA GLN A 129 -2.98 0.51 -3.20
C GLN A 129 -1.94 1.65 -3.23
N PRO A 130 -1.09 1.73 -4.27
CA PRO A 130 -0.08 2.78 -4.40
C PRO A 130 -0.63 4.19 -4.24
N PHE A 131 -1.82 4.44 -4.79
CA PHE A 131 -2.50 5.72 -4.66
C PHE A 131 -2.84 6.04 -3.20
N GLY A 132 -3.50 5.11 -2.49
CA GLY A 132 -3.88 5.33 -1.09
C GLY A 132 -2.68 5.47 -0.16
N GLY A 133 -1.69 4.59 -0.27
CA GLY A 133 -0.54 4.59 0.64
C GLY A 133 0.39 5.80 0.45
N MET A 134 0.60 6.26 -0.79
CA MET A 134 1.47 7.43 -1.03
C MET A 134 0.79 8.76 -0.69
N TRP A 135 -0.53 8.86 -0.89
CA TRP A 135 -1.29 10.07 -0.54
C TRP A 135 -1.71 10.14 0.92
N LEU A 136 -1.56 9.04 1.68
CA LEU A 136 -1.94 8.97 3.10
C LEU A 136 -1.29 10.08 3.94
N ALA A 137 0.00 10.34 3.73
CA ALA A 137 0.70 11.41 4.43
C ALA A 137 0.10 12.79 4.12
N THR A 138 -0.19 13.08 2.86
CA THR A 138 -0.82 14.34 2.43
C THR A 138 -2.26 14.45 2.93
N ALA A 139 -3.03 13.36 2.87
CA ALA A 139 -4.42 13.31 3.34
C ALA A 139 -4.56 13.60 4.85
N ILE A 140 -3.54 13.28 5.64
CA ILE A 140 -3.49 13.60 7.08
C ILE A 140 -2.93 15.01 7.31
N LEU A 141 -1.84 15.38 6.61
CA LEU A 141 -1.14 16.63 6.86
C LEU A 141 -1.92 17.86 6.37
N VAL A 142 -2.62 17.77 5.24
CA VAL A 142 -3.40 18.88 4.68
C VAL A 142 -4.52 19.37 5.61
N PRO A 143 -5.40 18.52 6.16
CA PRO A 143 -6.44 18.98 7.09
C PRO A 143 -5.85 19.48 8.41
N ILE A 144 -4.79 18.86 8.92
CA ILE A 144 -4.09 19.34 10.12
C ILE A 144 -3.46 20.70 9.85
N GLY A 145 -2.79 20.87 8.71
CA GLY A 145 -2.20 22.11 8.26
C GLY A 145 -3.24 23.22 8.09
N GLY A 146 -4.34 22.93 7.40
CA GLY A 146 -5.46 23.86 7.23
C GLY A 146 -6.11 24.25 8.57
N PHE A 147 -6.30 23.29 9.47
CA PHE A 147 -6.80 23.54 10.82
C PHE A 147 -5.86 24.44 11.62
N LEU A 148 -4.56 24.18 11.57
CA LEU A 148 -3.54 24.99 12.24
C LEU A 148 -3.48 26.41 11.67
N ILE A 149 -3.52 26.57 10.34
CA ILE A 149 -3.57 27.87 9.68
C ILE A 149 -4.83 28.63 10.10
N TYR A 150 -6.00 27.99 10.06
CA TYR A 150 -7.27 28.59 10.48
C TYR A 150 -7.22 29.11 11.91
N LYS A 151 -6.69 28.31 12.84
CA LYS A 151 -6.54 28.69 14.25
C LYS A 151 -5.49 29.77 14.46
N ALA A 152 -4.39 29.71 13.72
CA ALA A 152 -3.35 30.72 13.75
C ALA A 152 -3.91 32.09 13.29
N MET A 153 -4.64 32.13 12.17
CA MET A 153 -5.20 33.37 11.61
C MET A 153 -6.31 34.00 12.47
N ARG A 154 -7.13 33.21 13.17
CA ARG A 154 -8.26 33.72 13.99
C ARG A 154 -7.87 34.07 15.44
N ASP A 155 -6.60 34.43 15.64
CA ASP A 155 -6.08 35.00 16.89
C ASP A 155 -6.21 34.07 18.12
N SER A 156 -6.04 32.76 17.90
CA SER A 156 -6.09 31.83 19.02
C SER A 156 -4.83 31.92 19.86
N THR A 157 -5.04 32.25 21.14
CA THR A 157 -4.13 32.16 22.29
C THR A 157 -3.59 30.74 22.57
N LEU A 158 -3.45 29.89 21.54
CA LEU A 158 -2.78 28.58 21.60
C LEU A 158 -1.30 28.70 21.98
N PHE A 159 -0.70 29.86 21.70
CA PHE A 159 0.63 30.25 22.14
C PHE A 159 0.61 31.19 23.35
N ASN A 160 -0.35 31.05 24.26
CA ASN A 160 -0.10 31.53 25.62
C ASN A 160 0.99 30.64 26.21
N GLN A 161 2.24 31.10 26.15
CA GLN A 161 3.43 30.46 26.71
C GLN A 161 3.18 29.99 28.16
N GLU A 162 2.30 30.68 28.89
CA GLU A 162 1.84 30.27 30.21
C GLU A 162 0.98 28.99 30.24
N SER A 163 0.15 28.70 29.24
CA SER A 163 -0.69 27.48 29.22
C SER A 163 0.15 26.23 28.97
N TYR A 164 1.14 26.31 28.07
CA TYR A 164 2.10 25.22 27.84
C TYR A 164 2.99 24.97 29.07
N PHE A 165 3.52 26.03 29.69
CA PHE A 165 4.30 25.90 30.94
C PHE A 165 3.47 25.30 32.08
N ARG A 166 2.18 25.67 32.21
CA ARG A 166 1.27 25.17 33.25
C ARG A 166 0.93 23.69 33.04
N ASN A 167 0.74 23.25 31.80
CA ASN A 167 0.49 21.85 31.48
C ASN A 167 1.75 20.99 31.64
N PHE A 168 2.92 21.49 31.21
CA PHE A 168 4.19 20.79 31.40
C PHE A 168 4.56 20.69 32.89
N ARG A 169 4.26 21.72 33.70
CA ARG A 169 4.45 21.69 35.16
C ARG A 169 3.49 20.71 35.86
N LYS A 170 2.24 20.57 35.38
CA LYS A 170 1.30 19.54 35.87
C LYS A 170 1.77 18.12 35.55
N ILE A 171 2.25 17.88 34.33
CA ILE A 171 2.77 16.58 33.90
C ILE A 171 4.06 16.24 34.66
N LYS A 172 4.98 17.21 34.79
CA LYS A 172 6.21 17.04 35.58
C LYS A 172 5.89 16.78 37.05
N ALA A 173 4.94 17.51 37.65
CA ALA A 173 4.51 17.29 39.02
C ALA A 173 3.86 15.91 39.24
N PHE A 174 3.14 15.40 38.24
CA PHE A 174 2.57 14.05 38.27
C PHE A 174 3.65 12.97 38.22
N ILE A 175 4.72 13.20 37.44
CA ILE A 175 5.86 12.30 37.30
C ILE A 175 6.84 12.40 38.50
N THR A 176 6.97 13.57 39.14
CA THR A 176 7.87 13.79 40.28
C THR A 176 7.22 13.64 41.64
N ARG A 177 6.01 13.07 41.75
CA ARG A 177 5.50 12.59 43.04
C ARG A 177 6.38 11.43 43.52
N LYS A 178 7.49 11.77 44.16
CA LYS A 178 8.18 10.83 45.06
C LYS A 178 7.16 10.46 46.13
N PRO A 179 7.00 9.18 46.47
CA PRO A 179 6.24 8.81 47.66
C PRO A 179 6.97 9.43 48.86
N THR A 180 6.30 10.34 49.55
CA THR A 180 6.71 10.77 50.89
C THR A 180 6.77 9.49 51.73
N LYS A 181 7.98 9.06 52.08
CA LYS A 181 8.13 8.06 53.14
C LYS A 181 7.75 8.77 54.43
N ASP A 182 6.65 8.34 55.04
CA ASP A 182 6.31 8.72 56.40
C ASP A 182 7.46 8.28 57.30
N VAL A 183 8.24 9.23 57.79
CA VAL A 183 9.25 9.02 58.81
C VAL A 183 8.50 8.96 60.13
N ASN A 184 8.14 7.75 60.54
CA ASN A 184 7.85 7.44 61.94
C ASN A 184 9.19 7.11 62.63
N GLN A 185 9.75 8.09 63.33
CA GLN A 185 10.42 7.99 64.64
C GLN A 185 10.95 9.34 65.07
#